data_AF-A0A0D2B9A6-F1
#
_entry.id   AF-A0A0D2B9A6-F1
#
_cell.length_a   1.000
_cell.length_b   1.000
_cell.length_c   1.000
_cell.angle_alpha   90.00
_cell.angle_beta   90.00
_cell.angle_gamma   90.00
#
_symmetry.space_group_name_H-M   'P 1'
#
loop_
_entity.id
_entity.type
_entity.pdbx_description
1 polymer ?
#
loop_
_entity_poly.entity_id
_entity_poly.type
_entity_poly.pdbx_seq_one_letter_code
_entity_poly.pdbx_strand_id
1 'polypeptide(L)'
;MAAPPEITLKNLSGHYILNKPISGDPDPVLALQGIGWLIRKAISVMPVQLIIKNYQDDQGFWHFDIEQPGAAGISGTTELRTVDGKEAHHKDHIFGAVDGVTNWIKVSDLKDDDEDEKFLKDGWLDEELIDNQVKSVGNGWTARQVWGFQEAEVNGQKIRMYARNIIVWKKDKVQRVKFFYDYKPAN
;
A
#
# COMPACT_ATOMS: atom_id res chain seq x y z
N MET A 1 -9.26 -14.13 -3.14
CA MET A 1 -9.92 -14.90 -2.07
C MET A 1 -9.60 -14.23 -0.75
N ALA A 2 -10.32 -14.58 0.33
CA ALA A 2 -9.94 -14.14 1.68
C ALA A 2 -8.49 -14.56 1.99
N ALA A 3 -7.79 -13.73 2.76
CA ALA A 3 -6.48 -14.09 3.31
C ALA A 3 -6.69 -15.04 4.50
N PRO A 4 -6.13 -16.26 4.47
CA PRO A 4 -6.21 -17.19 5.59
C PRO A 4 -5.62 -16.60 6.89
N PRO A 5 -6.03 -17.07 8.08
CA PRO A 5 -5.53 -16.56 9.36
C PRO A 5 -4.02 -16.68 9.55
N GLU A 6 -3.38 -17.67 8.93
CA GLU A 6 -1.93 -17.89 8.97
C GLU A 6 -1.13 -16.85 8.16
N ILE A 7 -1.78 -16.11 7.26
CA ILE A 7 -1.18 -15.01 6.52
C ILE A 7 -1.29 -13.74 7.38
N THR A 8 -0.14 -13.26 7.85
CA THR A 8 0.00 -12.09 8.72
C THR A 8 1.02 -11.13 8.11
N LEU A 9 1.21 -9.93 8.65
CA LEU A 9 2.28 -9.04 8.17
C LEU A 9 3.69 -9.63 8.37
N LYS A 10 3.86 -10.55 9.32
CA LYS A 10 5.12 -11.30 9.56
C LYS A 10 5.21 -12.60 8.73
N ASN A 11 4.18 -12.88 7.93
CA ASN A 11 4.12 -14.00 6.98
C ASN A 11 3.29 -13.57 5.75
N LEU A 12 3.72 -12.48 5.10
CA LEU A 12 2.97 -11.81 4.04
C LEU A 12 3.36 -12.29 2.63
N SER A 13 4.35 -13.17 2.52
CA SER A 13 4.80 -13.66 1.21
C SER A 13 3.65 -14.29 0.43
N GLY A 14 3.44 -13.88 -0.83
CA GLY A 14 2.31 -14.34 -1.63
C GLY A 14 1.90 -13.37 -2.73
N HIS A 15 0.81 -13.70 -3.41
CA HIS A 15 0.27 -12.89 -4.51
C HIS A 15 -1.04 -12.23 -4.06
N TYR A 16 -1.16 -10.94 -4.35
CA TYR A 16 -2.28 -10.11 -3.91
C TYR A 16 -2.83 -9.33 -5.09
N ILE A 17 -4.10 -9.51 -5.42
CA ILE A 17 -4.73 -8.81 -6.54
C ILE A 17 -5.69 -7.75 -6.03
N LEU A 18 -5.54 -6.52 -6.49
CA LEU A 18 -6.43 -5.43 -6.10
C LEU A 18 -7.88 -5.76 -6.49
N ASN A 19 -8.75 -5.83 -5.50
CA ASN A 19 -10.18 -6.00 -5.70
C ASN A 19 -10.79 -4.63 -5.99
N LYS A 20 -10.80 -4.24 -7.27
CA LYS A 20 -11.31 -2.93 -7.72
C LYS A 20 -12.75 -2.63 -7.28
N PRO A 21 -13.72 -3.57 -7.33
CA PRO A 21 -15.10 -3.29 -6.94
C PRO A 21 -15.30 -2.77 -5.51
N ILE A 22 -14.44 -3.18 -4.57
CA ILE A 22 -14.53 -2.77 -3.15
C ILE A 22 -13.41 -1.80 -2.75
N SER A 23 -12.49 -1.50 -3.66
CA SER A 23 -11.41 -0.53 -3.46
C SER A 23 -11.84 0.85 -3.95
N GLY A 24 -11.22 1.89 -3.39
CA GLY A 24 -11.39 3.24 -3.91
C GLY A 24 -10.69 3.45 -5.26
N ASP A 25 -11.10 4.48 -5.99
CA ASP A 25 -10.49 4.86 -7.27
C ASP A 25 -9.05 5.39 -7.06
N PRO A 26 -8.03 4.79 -7.71
CA PRO A 26 -6.66 5.29 -7.65
C PRO A 26 -6.41 6.59 -8.45
N ASP A 27 -7.28 6.98 -9.40
CA ASP A 27 -6.99 8.12 -10.29
C ASP A 27 -6.73 9.44 -9.54
N PRO A 28 -7.52 9.85 -8.51
CA PRO A 28 -7.28 11.10 -7.79
C PRO A 28 -5.93 11.16 -7.08
N VAL A 29 -5.50 10.06 -6.43
CA VAL A 29 -4.18 10.01 -5.76
C VAL A 29 -3.05 10.04 -6.78
N LEU A 30 -3.14 9.27 -7.87
CA LEU A 30 -2.15 9.25 -8.94
C LEU A 30 -2.05 10.62 -9.63
N ALA A 31 -3.19 11.27 -9.88
CA ALA A 31 -3.23 12.61 -10.45
C ALA A 31 -2.54 13.63 -9.54
N LEU A 32 -2.77 13.55 -8.22
CA LEU A 32 -2.13 14.43 -7.25
C LEU A 32 -0.61 14.24 -7.22
N GLN A 33 -0.13 13.01 -7.38
CA GLN A 33 1.30 12.68 -7.48
C GLN A 33 1.96 13.11 -8.79
N GLY A 34 1.17 13.61 -9.76
CA GLY A 34 1.65 14.13 -11.05
C GLY A 34 1.74 13.08 -12.15
N ILE A 35 1.15 11.89 -11.96
CA ILE A 35 1.13 10.84 -12.98
C ILE A 35 0.26 11.29 -14.16
N GLY A 36 0.78 11.21 -15.39
CA GLY A 36 0.07 11.65 -16.59
C GLY A 36 -1.20 10.84 -16.88
N TRP A 37 -2.22 11.49 -17.45
CA TRP A 37 -3.55 10.91 -17.70
C TRP A 37 -3.54 9.57 -18.46
N LEU A 38 -2.66 9.43 -19.46
CA LEU A 38 -2.54 8.18 -20.25
C LEU A 38 -2.11 7.00 -19.36
N ILE A 39 -1.14 7.20 -18.48
CA ILE A 39 -0.66 6.17 -17.54
C ILE A 39 -1.78 5.83 -16.55
N ARG A 40 -2.47 6.83 -15.99
CA ARG A 40 -3.56 6.60 -15.04
C ARG A 40 -4.72 5.80 -15.65
N LYS A 41 -5.12 6.14 -16.88
CA LYS A 41 -6.16 5.39 -17.61
C LYS A 41 -5.75 3.96 -17.91
N ALA A 42 -4.46 3.74 -18.16
CA ALA A 42 -3.94 2.40 -18.35
C ALA A 42 -3.98 1.60 -17.03
N ILE A 43 -3.56 2.19 -15.91
CA ILE A 43 -3.67 1.58 -14.56
C ILE A 43 -5.13 1.25 -14.21
N SER A 44 -6.08 2.14 -14.55
CA SER A 44 -7.49 1.94 -14.22
C SER A 44 -8.12 0.72 -14.90
N VAL A 45 -7.59 0.26 -16.03
CA VAL A 45 -8.10 -0.93 -16.76
C VAL A 45 -7.31 -2.21 -16.45
N MET A 46 -6.05 -2.09 -16.05
CA MET A 46 -5.19 -3.26 -15.79
C MET A 46 -5.46 -3.93 -14.43
N PRO A 47 -5.37 -5.27 -14.33
CA PRO A 47 -5.27 -5.92 -13.02
C PRO A 47 -4.04 -5.40 -12.28
N VAL A 48 -4.21 -4.92 -11.05
CA VAL A 48 -3.09 -4.52 -10.19
C VAL A 48 -2.76 -5.70 -9.29
N GLN A 49 -1.53 -6.19 -9.37
CA GLN A 49 -1.04 -7.30 -8.58
C GLN A 49 0.18 -6.87 -7.77
N LEU A 50 0.25 -7.31 -6.53
CA LEU A 50 1.45 -7.28 -5.70
C LEU A 50 1.96 -8.71 -5.56
N ILE A 51 3.22 -8.94 -5.91
CA ILE A 51 3.96 -10.15 -5.59
C ILE A 51 4.88 -9.76 -4.43
N ILE A 52 4.56 -10.25 -3.24
CA ILE A 52 5.25 -9.87 -2.02
C ILE A 52 6.18 -11.01 -1.61
N LYS A 53 7.43 -10.66 -1.35
CA LYS A 53 8.37 -11.49 -0.60
C LYS A 53 8.70 -10.78 0.70
N ASN A 54 8.45 -11.45 1.80
CA ASN A 54 8.65 -10.96 3.15
C ASN A 54 9.62 -11.89 3.90
N TYR A 55 10.63 -11.30 4.54
CA TYR A 55 11.65 -12.02 5.30
C TYR A 55 12.26 -11.13 6.38
N GLN A 56 13.05 -11.73 7.27
CA GLN A 56 13.84 -11.02 8.27
C GLN A 56 15.32 -11.15 7.89
N ASP A 57 16.11 -10.08 8.02
CA ASP A 57 17.56 -10.14 7.81
C ASP A 57 18.30 -10.63 9.06
N ASP A 58 19.63 -10.77 8.94
CA ASP A 58 20.51 -11.22 10.02
C ASP A 58 20.53 -10.27 11.23
N GLN A 59 20.12 -9.01 11.06
CA GLN A 59 20.01 -8.02 12.14
C GLN A 59 18.63 -8.03 12.81
N GLY A 60 17.70 -8.80 12.27
CA GLY A 60 16.36 -8.91 12.78
C GLY A 60 15.37 -7.89 12.19
N PHE A 61 15.73 -7.12 11.17
CA PHE A 61 14.80 -6.19 10.51
C PHE A 61 13.93 -6.92 9.49
N TRP A 62 12.67 -6.53 9.43
CA TRP A 62 11.73 -7.07 8.45
C TRP A 62 11.90 -6.37 7.11
N HIS A 63 11.91 -7.15 6.04
CA HIS A 63 11.96 -6.68 4.65
C HIS A 63 10.68 -7.08 3.93
N PHE A 64 10.20 -6.17 3.08
CA PHE A 64 9.10 -6.38 2.16
C PHE A 64 9.56 -5.97 0.76
N ASP A 65 9.84 -6.97 -0.07
CA ASP A 65 10.09 -6.80 -1.49
C ASP A 65 8.76 -6.97 -2.22
N ILE A 66 8.26 -5.91 -2.83
CA ILE A 66 6.95 -5.88 -3.48
C ILE A 66 7.16 -5.60 -4.96
N GLU A 67 6.93 -6.61 -5.79
CA GLU A 67 6.91 -6.46 -7.24
C GLU A 67 5.48 -6.21 -7.73
N GLN A 68 5.32 -5.20 -8.58
CA GLN A 68 4.10 -4.98 -9.35
C GLN A 68 4.42 -5.24 -10.82
N PRO A 69 4.03 -6.40 -11.37
CA PRO A 69 4.31 -6.74 -12.75
C PRO A 69 3.77 -5.69 -13.72
N GLY A 70 4.56 -5.40 -14.75
CA GLY A 70 4.15 -4.52 -15.83
C GLY A 70 3.06 -5.15 -16.69
N ALA A 71 2.23 -4.32 -17.31
CA ALA A 71 1.21 -4.77 -18.25
C ALA A 71 0.94 -3.71 -19.33
N ALA A 72 0.43 -4.16 -20.48
CA ALA A 72 0.04 -3.31 -21.60
C ALA A 72 1.08 -2.24 -22.02
N GLY A 73 2.36 -2.62 -22.04
CA GLY A 73 3.47 -1.74 -22.44
C GLY A 73 3.94 -0.77 -21.34
N ILE A 74 3.40 -0.85 -20.13
CA ILE A 74 3.91 -0.15 -18.94
C ILE A 74 4.83 -1.08 -18.17
N SER A 75 6.06 -0.65 -17.94
CA SER A 75 7.01 -1.39 -17.10
C SER A 75 6.48 -1.53 -15.67
N GLY A 76 6.72 -2.70 -15.08
CA GLY A 76 6.38 -2.96 -13.67
C GLY A 76 7.26 -2.16 -12.72
N THR A 77 6.81 -2.00 -11.48
CA THR A 77 7.57 -1.33 -10.41
C THR A 77 8.01 -2.33 -9.34
N THR A 78 9.01 -1.94 -8.56
CA THR A 78 9.46 -2.70 -7.40
C THR A 78 9.56 -1.75 -6.22
N GLU A 79 8.97 -2.09 -5.09
CA GLU A 79 9.15 -1.38 -3.84
C GLU A 79 9.95 -2.27 -2.89
N LEU A 80 11.08 -1.78 -2.38
CA LEU A 80 11.89 -2.46 -1.37
C LEU A 80 11.75 -1.68 -0.08
N ARG A 81 11.19 -2.30 0.96
CA ARG A 81 10.98 -1.66 2.26
C ARG A 81 11.68 -2.44 3.35
N THR A 82 12.44 -1.73 4.18
CA THR A 82 13.02 -2.26 5.41
C THR A 82 12.34 -1.58 6.59
N VAL A 83 11.87 -2.36 7.55
CA VAL A 83 11.21 -1.86 8.76
C VAL A 83 12.25 -1.61 9.85
N ASP A 84 13.05 -0.57 9.66
CA ASP A 84 14.10 -0.15 10.59
C ASP A 84 13.98 1.33 11.00
N GLY A 85 12.94 2.02 10.53
CA GLY A 85 12.69 3.43 10.80
C GLY A 85 13.69 4.40 10.16
N LYS A 86 14.53 3.93 9.22
CA LYS A 86 15.48 4.78 8.50
C LYS A 86 14.91 5.19 7.15
N GLU A 87 15.37 6.35 6.69
CA GLU A 87 15.06 6.84 5.36
C GLU A 87 15.84 6.04 4.31
N ALA A 88 15.13 5.56 3.29
CA ALA A 88 15.68 4.83 2.17
C ALA A 88 15.27 5.49 0.85
N HIS A 89 16.27 5.75 0.01
CA HIS A 89 16.07 6.32 -1.32
C HIS A 89 15.58 5.26 -2.31
N HIS A 90 14.58 5.60 -3.11
CA HIS A 90 14.07 4.78 -4.18
C HIS A 90 13.80 5.61 -5.43
N LYS A 91 13.96 5.00 -6.61
CA LYS A 91 13.62 5.64 -7.87
C LYS A 91 12.99 4.64 -8.83
N ASP A 92 11.81 4.99 -9.32
CA ASP A 92 11.12 4.26 -10.38
C ASP A 92 10.60 5.22 -11.47
N HIS A 93 10.09 4.65 -12.57
CA HIS A 93 9.62 5.40 -13.74
C HIS A 93 8.19 5.96 -13.60
N ILE A 94 7.43 5.55 -12.59
CA ILE A 94 6.07 6.04 -12.31
C ILE A 94 6.16 7.25 -11.37
N PHE A 95 6.77 7.08 -10.19
CA PHE A 95 6.80 8.07 -9.12
C PHE A 95 8.06 8.94 -9.12
N GLY A 96 9.08 8.57 -9.90
CA GLY A 96 10.36 9.25 -9.91
C GLY A 96 11.20 8.93 -8.67
N ALA A 97 12.05 9.86 -8.26
CA ALA A 97 12.85 9.72 -7.05
C ALA A 97 12.03 10.07 -5.81
N VAL A 98 12.08 9.19 -4.81
CA VAL A 98 11.36 9.30 -3.55
C VAL A 98 12.25 8.85 -2.39
N ASP A 99 12.00 9.40 -1.20
CA ASP A 99 12.60 8.95 0.04
C ASP A 99 11.50 8.39 0.94
N GLY A 100 11.70 7.18 1.46
CA GLY A 100 10.69 6.47 2.23
C GLY A 100 11.20 6.02 3.59
N VAL A 101 10.32 5.97 4.58
CA VAL A 101 10.58 5.37 5.89
C VAL A 101 9.45 4.42 6.24
N THR A 102 9.80 3.26 6.79
CA THR A 102 8.83 2.22 7.16
C THR A 102 9.02 1.80 8.61
N ASN A 103 7.91 1.76 9.37
CA ASN A 103 7.88 1.41 10.78
C ASN A 103 6.75 0.42 11.08
N TRP A 104 6.88 -0.31 12.19
CA TRP A 104 5.72 -0.92 12.85
C TRP A 104 4.93 0.15 13.60
N ILE A 105 3.60 0.02 13.63
CA ILE A 105 2.70 0.89 14.39
C ILE A 105 1.54 0.06 14.94
N LYS A 106 0.94 0.48 16.07
CA LYS A 106 -0.31 -0.10 16.57
C LYS A 106 -1.50 0.76 16.16
N VAL A 107 -2.68 0.16 16.05
CA VAL A 107 -3.94 0.89 15.82
C VAL A 107 -4.13 2.01 16.88
N SER A 108 -3.72 1.75 18.12
CA SER A 108 -3.80 2.69 19.24
C SER A 108 -2.89 3.93 19.10
N ASP A 109 -1.85 3.85 18.27
CA ASP A 109 -0.91 4.96 18.06
C ASP A 109 -1.45 5.98 17.03
N LEU A 110 -2.50 5.61 16.28
CA LEU A 110 -3.24 6.48 15.37
C LEU A 110 -4.35 7.20 16.13
N LYS A 111 -4.37 8.52 16.01
CA LYS A 111 -5.26 9.40 16.77
C LYS A 111 -6.64 9.56 16.12
N ASP A 112 -7.63 9.81 16.96
CA ASP A 112 -9.02 10.05 16.53
C ASP A 112 -9.34 11.55 16.37
N ASP A 113 -8.47 12.43 16.87
CA ASP A 113 -8.63 13.90 16.84
C ASP A 113 -8.06 14.56 15.57
N ASP A 114 -7.39 13.79 14.72
CA ASP A 114 -6.89 14.19 13.41
C ASP A 114 -7.65 13.43 12.31
N GLU A 115 -8.19 14.13 11.31
CA GLU A 115 -9.01 13.51 10.26
C GLU A 115 -8.22 12.54 9.37
N ASP A 116 -6.95 12.81 9.14
CA ASP A 116 -6.07 11.95 8.34
C ASP A 116 -5.72 10.69 9.13
N GLU A 117 -5.34 10.83 10.40
CA GLU A 117 -5.07 9.66 11.24
C GLU A 117 -6.31 8.82 11.49
N LYS A 118 -7.49 9.45 11.64
CA LYS A 118 -8.76 8.74 11.73
C LYS A 118 -9.05 7.92 10.48
N PHE A 119 -8.80 8.47 9.29
CA PHE A 119 -8.91 7.71 8.04
C PHE A 119 -7.89 6.55 8.00
N LEU A 120 -6.64 6.81 8.39
CA LEU A 120 -5.60 5.79 8.40
C LEU A 120 -5.91 4.67 9.38
N LYS A 121 -6.57 4.95 10.51
CA LYS A 121 -6.95 4.00 11.57
C LYS A 121 -8.16 3.12 11.22
N ASP A 122 -8.97 3.55 10.26
CA ASP A 122 -10.28 2.95 10.03
C ASP A 122 -10.22 1.53 9.44
N GLY A 123 -10.85 0.58 10.14
CA GLY A 123 -11.18 -0.77 9.67
C GLY A 123 -10.21 -1.89 10.04
N TRP A 124 -9.11 -1.61 10.76
CA TRP A 124 -8.10 -2.62 11.08
C TRP A 124 -8.57 -3.68 12.07
N LEU A 125 -8.10 -4.91 11.87
CA LEU A 125 -8.09 -5.92 12.91
C LEU A 125 -7.07 -5.56 14.00
N ASP A 126 -7.24 -6.11 15.21
CA ASP A 126 -6.36 -5.85 16.35
C ASP A 126 -5.00 -6.58 16.19
N GLU A 127 -4.11 -5.98 15.39
CA GLU A 127 -2.77 -6.46 15.12
C GLU A 127 -1.78 -5.29 14.94
N GLU A 128 -0.48 -5.57 14.98
CA GLU A 128 0.53 -4.60 14.54
C GLU A 128 0.33 -4.31 13.05
N LEU A 129 0.56 -3.07 12.64
CA LEU A 129 0.42 -2.57 11.28
C LEU A 129 1.77 -2.10 10.76
N ILE A 130 1.89 -1.94 9.44
CA ILE A 130 3.01 -1.22 8.83
C ILE A 130 2.59 0.24 8.57
N ASP A 131 3.39 1.19 9.03
CA ASP A 131 3.32 2.60 8.63
C ASP A 131 4.44 2.91 7.63
N ASN A 132 4.08 3.28 6.42
CA ASN A 132 5.01 3.61 5.36
C ASN A 132 4.78 5.05 4.88
N GLN A 133 5.76 5.91 5.10
CA GLN A 133 5.74 7.30 4.66
C GLN A 133 6.71 7.51 3.52
N VAL A 134 6.29 8.20 2.46
CA VAL A 134 7.06 8.41 1.24
C VAL A 134 6.98 9.87 0.84
N LYS A 135 8.12 10.51 0.60
CA LYS A 135 8.23 11.90 0.13
C LYS A 135 8.82 11.93 -1.27
N SER A 136 8.25 12.71 -2.16
CA SER A 136 8.85 12.94 -3.48
C SER A 136 10.01 13.92 -3.40
N VAL A 137 11.14 13.55 -4.00
CA VAL A 137 12.33 14.41 -4.06
C VAL A 137 12.12 15.61 -5.00
N GLY A 138 11.32 15.44 -6.07
CA GLY A 138 11.16 16.45 -7.12
C GLY A 138 9.75 17.03 -7.29
N ASN A 139 8.70 16.27 -6.92
CA ASN A 139 7.33 16.60 -7.30
C ASN A 139 6.47 17.14 -6.13
N GLY A 140 7.06 17.29 -4.94
CA GLY A 140 6.49 18.00 -3.79
C GLY A 140 5.26 17.36 -3.17
N TRP A 141 4.98 16.09 -3.47
CA TRP A 141 3.93 15.32 -2.79
C TRP A 141 4.54 14.45 -1.68
N THR A 142 3.75 14.17 -0.66
CA THR A 142 4.04 13.18 0.39
C THR A 142 2.89 12.18 0.43
N ALA A 143 3.17 10.93 0.74
CA ALA A 143 2.17 9.90 0.96
C ALA A 143 2.43 9.19 2.29
N ARG A 144 1.36 8.77 2.96
CA ARG A 144 1.41 7.86 4.10
C ARG A 144 0.48 6.71 3.80
N GLN A 145 0.96 5.50 4.03
CA GLN A 145 0.22 4.27 3.82
C GLN A 145 0.29 3.44 5.08
N VAL A 146 -0.87 3.05 5.60
CA VAL A 146 -0.95 2.07 6.68
C VAL A 146 -1.44 0.75 6.09
N TRP A 147 -0.72 -0.34 6.36
CA TRP A 147 -0.99 -1.67 5.83
C TRP A 147 -1.34 -2.64 6.96
N GLY A 148 -2.26 -3.56 6.68
CA GLY A 148 -2.68 -4.60 7.63
C GLY A 148 -3.82 -5.41 7.05
N PHE A 149 -4.58 -6.08 7.91
CA PHE A 149 -5.79 -6.79 7.50
C PHE A 149 -7.05 -6.10 8.02
N GLN A 150 -8.08 -6.11 7.18
CA GLN A 150 -9.41 -5.60 7.49
C GLN A 150 -10.46 -6.66 7.15
N GLU A 151 -11.62 -6.59 7.80
CA GLU A 151 -12.83 -7.25 7.29
C GLU A 151 -13.43 -6.39 6.18
N ALA A 152 -13.62 -6.97 5.00
CA ALA A 152 -14.31 -6.34 3.88
C ALA A 152 -15.53 -7.17 3.47
N GLU A 153 -16.60 -6.51 3.04
CA GLU A 153 -17.78 -7.19 2.52
C GLU A 153 -17.60 -7.47 1.03
N VAL A 154 -17.64 -8.76 0.66
CA VAL A 154 -17.57 -9.22 -0.73
C VAL A 154 -18.72 -10.18 -0.97
N ASN A 155 -19.58 -9.86 -1.93
CA ASN A 155 -20.78 -10.64 -2.26
C ASN A 155 -21.67 -10.93 -1.03
N GLY A 156 -21.82 -9.96 -0.13
CA GLY A 156 -22.63 -10.09 1.10
C GLY A 156 -21.99 -10.93 2.21
N GLN A 157 -20.71 -11.29 2.08
CA GLN A 157 -19.95 -12.01 3.10
C GLN A 157 -18.80 -11.14 3.59
N LYS A 158 -18.62 -11.08 4.92
CA LYS A 158 -17.42 -10.49 5.51
C LYS A 158 -16.24 -11.44 5.34
N ILE A 159 -15.17 -10.95 4.73
CA ILE A 159 -13.94 -11.70 4.52
C ILE A 159 -12.72 -10.88 4.96
N ARG A 160 -11.72 -11.56 5.50
CA ARG A 160 -10.43 -10.95 5.86
C ARG A 160 -9.61 -10.69 4.61
N MET A 161 -9.14 -9.46 4.41
CA MET A 161 -8.33 -9.07 3.26
C MET A 161 -7.12 -8.26 3.67
N TYR A 162 -6.00 -8.44 2.97
CA TYR A 162 -4.88 -7.51 3.06
C TYR A 162 -5.34 -6.17 2.50
N ALA A 163 -5.07 -5.09 3.21
CA ALA A 163 -5.53 -3.76 2.86
C ALA A 163 -4.47 -2.69 3.07
N ARG A 164 -4.64 -1.58 2.35
CA ARG A 164 -3.83 -0.36 2.49
C ARG A 164 -4.75 0.85 2.58
N ASN A 165 -4.67 1.60 3.68
CA ASN A 165 -5.26 2.94 3.77
C ASN A 165 -4.17 3.94 3.38
N ILE A 166 -4.43 4.74 2.35
CA ILE A 166 -3.43 5.61 1.73
C ILE A 166 -3.93 7.05 1.73
N ILE A 167 -3.08 7.96 2.16
CA ILE A 167 -3.28 9.40 2.02
C ILE A 167 -2.11 9.98 1.23
N VAL A 168 -2.43 10.89 0.32
CA VAL A 168 -1.46 11.69 -0.43
C VAL A 168 -1.75 13.17 -0.21
N TRP A 169 -0.72 13.92 0.14
CA TRP A 169 -0.74 15.38 0.27
C TRP A 169 0.13 16.02 -0.80
N LYS A 170 -0.34 17.14 -1.35
CA LYS A 170 0.47 18.05 -2.16
C LYS A 170 -0.08 19.46 -2.03
N LYS A 171 0.72 20.36 -1.47
CA LYS A 171 0.29 21.73 -1.11
C LYS A 171 -0.93 21.66 -0.18
N ASP A 172 -2.02 22.32 -0.55
CA ASP A 172 -3.30 22.43 0.15
C ASP A 172 -4.28 21.27 -0.18
N LYS A 173 -3.86 20.31 -1.02
CA LYS A 173 -4.72 19.21 -1.47
C LYS A 173 -4.35 17.92 -0.77
N VAL A 174 -5.40 17.19 -0.39
CA VAL A 174 -5.33 15.83 0.16
C VAL A 174 -6.22 14.90 -0.66
N GLN A 175 -5.76 13.68 -0.89
CA GLN A 175 -6.54 12.61 -1.51
C GLN A 175 -6.35 11.34 -0.69
N ARG A 176 -7.43 10.58 -0.50
CA ARG A 176 -7.47 9.39 0.36
C ARG A 176 -8.05 8.23 -0.43
N VAL A 177 -7.48 7.04 -0.26
CA VAL A 177 -7.96 5.83 -0.94
C VAL A 177 -7.69 4.61 -0.07
N LYS A 178 -8.62 3.64 -0.10
CA LYS A 178 -8.42 2.32 0.50
C LYS A 178 -8.32 1.27 -0.60
N PHE A 179 -7.34 0.40 -0.48
CA PHE A 179 -7.17 -0.74 -1.38
C PHE A 179 -7.33 -2.03 -0.60
N PHE A 180 -8.09 -2.96 -1.17
CA PHE A 180 -8.29 -4.31 -0.64
C PHE A 180 -7.78 -5.31 -1.66
N TYR A 181 -7.05 -6.32 -1.19
CA TYR A 181 -6.42 -7.28 -2.07
C TYR A 181 -6.92 -8.70 -1.82
N ASP A 182 -7.35 -9.34 -2.90
CA ASP A 182 -7.60 -10.77 -2.97
C ASP A 182 -6.29 -11.53 -2.80
N TYR A 183 -6.21 -12.38 -1.79
CA TYR A 183 -5.10 -13.30 -1.62
C TYR A 183 -5.17 -14.41 -2.68
N LYS A 184 -4.01 -14.72 -3.24
CA LYS A 184 -3.73 -15.88 -4.07
C LYS A 184 -2.46 -16.56 -3.53
N PRO A 185 -2.55 -17.84 -3.12
CA PRO A 185 -1.36 -18.62 -2.79
C PRO A 185 -0.36 -18.58 -3.94
N ALA A 186 0.93 -18.51 -3.63
CA ALA A 186 1.96 -18.79 -4.62
C ALA A 186 1.82 -20.27 -5.01
N ASN A 187 1.71 -20.55 -6.32
CA ASN A 187 1.77 -21.92 -6.86
C ASN A 187 3.21 -22.41 -6.91
#